data_AF-A0A8T6ZQ00-F1
#
_entry.id   AF-A0A8T6ZQ00-F1
#
_cell.length_a   1.000
_cell.length_b   1.000
_cell.length_c   1.000
_cell.angle_alpha   90.00
_cell.angle_beta   90.00
_cell.angle_gamma   90.00
#
_symmetry.space_group_name_H-M   'P 1'
#
loop_
_entity.id
_entity.type
_entity.pdbx_description
1 polymer ?
#
loop_
_entity_poly.entity_id
_entity_poly.type
_entity_poly.pdbx_seq_one_letter_code
_entity_poly.pdbx_strand_id
1 'polypeptide(L)' 'MSTQKELQFELVSIDESKPPTGSEGDNWFCYRISQGENMIVGYRQGSLRTVKRDVKTIIVGLNERRSG' A
#
# COMPACT_ATOMS: atom_id res chain seq x y z
N MET A 1 -8.53 25.61 -8.04
CA MET A 1 -7.62 24.60 -8.64
C MET A 1 -6.99 23.84 -7.49
N SER A 2 -7.53 22.66 -7.17
CA SER A 2 -7.13 21.92 -5.96
C SER A 2 -5.86 21.13 -6.28
N THR A 3 -4.74 21.54 -5.69
CA THR A 3 -3.43 20.96 -5.97
C THR A 3 -3.35 19.57 -5.34
N GLN A 4 -3.57 18.52 -6.14
CA GLN A 4 -3.31 17.11 -5.79
C GLN A 4 -1.85 16.86 -5.35
N LYS A 5 -0.97 17.85 -5.51
CA LYS A 5 0.47 17.83 -5.24
C LYS A 5 0.84 17.84 -3.75
N GLU A 6 -0.10 17.97 -2.81
CA GLU A 6 0.20 18.05 -1.36
C GLU A 6 -0.29 16.87 -0.51
N LEU A 7 -1.15 15.99 -1.02
CA LEU A 7 -1.71 14.89 -0.20
C LEU A 7 -0.69 13.77 0.08
N GLN A 8 -0.42 13.50 1.36
CA GLN A 8 0.50 12.45 1.82
C GLN A 8 0.01 11.07 1.40
N PHE A 9 0.93 10.11 1.32
CA PHE A 9 0.57 8.71 1.15
C PHE A 9 -0.05 8.18 2.44
N GLU A 10 -1.23 7.57 2.33
CA GLU A 10 -1.98 7.05 3.47
C GLU A 10 -2.53 5.65 3.18
N LEU A 11 -2.50 4.78 4.19
CA LEU A 11 -3.08 3.44 4.08
C LEU A 11 -4.61 3.53 4.12
N VAL A 12 -5.26 3.01 3.08
CA VAL A 12 -6.73 2.94 2.98
C VAL A 12 -7.24 1.60 3.49
N SER A 13 -6.75 0.49 2.95
CA SER A 13 -7.19 -0.84 3.36
C SER A 13 -6.09 -1.88 3.22
N ILE A 14 -6.24 -2.96 3.98
CA ILE A 14 -5.50 -4.22 3.80
C ILE A 14 -6.53 -5.33 3.96
N ASP A 15 -6.76 -6.05 2.87
CA ASP A 15 -7.79 -7.08 2.78
C ASP A 15 -7.12 -8.41 2.41
N GLU A 16 -7.63 -9.52 2.95
CA GLU A 16 -7.25 -10.84 2.46
C GLU A 16 -7.60 -10.96 0.98
N SER A 17 -6.73 -11.61 0.23
CA SER A 17 -6.84 -11.74 -1.22
C SER A 17 -6.44 -13.14 -1.66
N LYS A 18 -6.87 -13.50 -2.86
CA LYS A 18 -6.25 -14.60 -3.61
C LYS A 18 -4.85 -14.17 -4.07
N PRO A 19 -3.95 -15.13 -4.37
CA PRO A 19 -2.72 -14.84 -5.08
C PRO A 19 -2.98 -14.01 -6.35
N PRO A 20 -2.17 -12.99 -6.64
CA PRO A 20 -2.22 -12.32 -7.93
C PRO A 20 -1.83 -13.31 -9.04
N THR A 21 -2.26 -13.02 -10.27
CA THR A 21 -2.03 -13.93 -11.42
C THR A 21 -0.53 -14.18 -11.61
N GLY A 22 -0.16 -15.44 -11.77
CA GLY A 22 1.24 -15.85 -11.93
C GLY A 22 2.04 -15.91 -10.62
N SER A 23 1.39 -15.78 -9.47
CA SER A 23 2.00 -15.98 -8.15
C SER A 23 1.43 -17.21 -7.46
N GLU A 24 2.27 -17.93 -6.73
CA GLU A 24 1.91 -19.14 -5.99
C GLU A 24 1.89 -18.89 -4.47
N GLY A 25 1.30 -19.82 -3.72
CA GLY A 25 1.23 -19.81 -2.26
C GLY A 25 0.02 -19.10 -1.68
N ASP A 26 -0.08 -19.14 -0.35
CA ASP A 26 -1.26 -18.71 0.42
C ASP A 26 -1.00 -17.45 1.24
N ASN A 27 -2.01 -17.04 2.02
CA ASN A 27 -1.96 -15.88 2.94
C ASN A 27 -1.60 -14.58 2.24
N TRP A 28 -2.28 -14.32 1.13
CA TRP A 28 -2.13 -13.09 0.38
C TRP A 28 -3.01 -11.98 0.93
N PHE A 29 -2.46 -10.78 0.93
CA PHE A 29 -3.16 -9.56 1.28
C PHE A 29 -3.00 -8.53 0.17
N CYS A 30 -4.11 -7.93 -0.23
CA CYS A 30 -4.15 -6.77 -1.11
C CYS A 30 -4.20 -5.51 -0.24
N TYR A 31 -3.26 -4.59 -0.42
CA TYR A 31 -3.25 -3.31 0.27
C TYR A 31 -3.50 -2.15 -0.70
N ARG A 32 -4.16 -1.11 -0.20
CA ARG A 32 -4.49 0.10 -0.94
C ARG A 32 -3.91 1.32 -0.23
N ILE A 33 -3.08 2.09 -0.92
CA ILE A 33 -2.49 3.33 -0.42
C ILE A 33 -3.01 4.47 -1.30
N SER A 34 -3.62 5.47 -0.69
CA SER A 34 -4.08 6.66 -1.41
C SER A 34 -3.00 7.74 -1.43
N GLN A 35 -3.06 8.58 -2.47
CA GLN A 35 -2.35 9.85 -2.55
C GLN A 35 -3.26 10.84 -3.29
N GLY A 36 -4.16 11.48 -2.56
CA GLY A 36 -5.24 12.24 -3.18
C GLY A 36 -6.14 11.35 -4.02
N GLU A 37 -6.30 11.69 -5.29
CA GLU A 37 -7.12 10.91 -6.23
C GLU A 37 -6.39 9.65 -6.74
N ASN A 38 -5.08 9.55 -6.52
CA ASN A 38 -4.31 8.39 -6.94
C ASN A 38 -4.43 7.25 -5.92
N MET A 39 -4.44 6.02 -6.42
CA MET A 39 -4.46 4.80 -5.62
C MET A 39 -3.34 3.87 -6.05
N ILE A 40 -2.48 3.50 -5.11
CA ILE A 40 -1.52 2.42 -5.28
C ILE A 40 -2.15 1.14 -4.74
N VAL A 41 -2.17 0.10 -5.57
CA VAL A 41 -2.61 -1.24 -5.18
C VAL A 41 -1.40 -2.16 -5.19
N GLY A 42 -1.19 -2.89 -4.10
CA GLY A 42 -0.12 -3.86 -4.01
C GLY A 42 -0.58 -5.14 -3.34
N TYR A 43 0.18 -6.21 -3.57
CA TYR A 43 -0.08 -7.53 -3.03
C TYR A 43 1.14 -8.01 -2.24
N ARG A 44 0.91 -8.66 -1.10
CA ARG A 44 1.99 -9.21 -0.28
C ARG A 44 1.52 -10.47 0.46
N GLN A 45 2.37 -11.47 0.50
CA GLN A 45 2.18 -12.66 1.34
C GLN A 45 2.62 -12.41 2.78
N GLY A 46 1.97 -13.09 3.71
CA GLY A 46 2.39 -13.19 5.10
C GLY A 46 1.23 -13.13 6.07
N SER A 47 1.51 -12.81 7.34
CA SER A 47 0.45 -12.51 8.30
C SER A 47 -0.03 -11.07 8.14
N LEU A 48 -1.29 -10.78 8.51
CA LEU A 48 -1.82 -9.42 8.54
C LEU A 48 -0.91 -8.45 9.32
N ARG A 49 -0.29 -8.91 10.42
CA ARG A 49 0.65 -8.11 11.22
C ARG A 49 1.90 -7.75 10.43
N THR A 50 2.50 -8.73 9.74
CA THR A 50 3.69 -8.53 8.91
C THR A 50 3.37 -7.60 7.74
N VAL A 51 2.28 -7.86 7.04
CA VAL A 51 1.85 -7.03 5.90
C VAL A 51 1.59 -5.59 6.35
N LYS A 52 0.87 -5.38 7.46
CA LYS A 52 0.65 -4.03 8.03
C LYS A 52 1.95 -3.28 8.32
N ARG A 53 2.94 -3.96 8.91
CA ARG A 53 4.25 -3.36 9.20
C ARG A 53 4.97 -2.97 7.91
N ASP A 54 5.03 -3.88 6.96
CA ASP A 54 5.75 -3.66 5.71
C ASP A 54 5.11 -2.53 4.89
N VAL A 55 3.77 -2.47 4.84
CA VAL A 55 3.03 -1.39 4.17
C VAL A 55 3.27 -0.04 4.85
N LYS A 56 3.36 0.02 6.19
CA LYS A 56 3.76 1.25 6.90
C LYS A 56 5.14 1.73 6.48
N THR A 57 6.12 0.82 6.38
CA THR A 57 7.48 1.17 5.91
C THR A 57 7.46 1.72 4.48
N ILE A 58 6.64 1.14 3.59
CA ILE A 58 6.46 1.64 2.22
C ILE A 58 5.93 3.08 2.23
N ILE A 59 4.88 3.35 3.03
CA ILE A 59 4.28 4.68 3.14
C ILE A 59 5.28 5.71 3.67
N VAL A 60 6.04 5.36 4.71
CA VAL A 60 7.10 6.24 5.25
C VAL A 60 8.10 6.60 4.16
N GLY A 61 8.66 5.61 3.45
CA GLY A 61 9.62 5.87 2.39
C GLY A 61 9.04 6.63 1.18
N LEU A 62 7.75 6.47 0.88
CA LEU A 62 7.06 7.25 -0.15
C LEU A 62 6.92 8.72 0.25
N ASN A 63 6.56 8.98 1.51
CA ASN A 63 6.42 10.34 2.03
C ASN A 63 7.78 11.03 2.20
N GLU A 64 8.82 10.33 2.66
CA GLU A 64 10.19 10.86 2.78
C GLU A 64 10.74 11.33 1.42
N ARG A 65 10.59 10.51 0.36
CA ARG A 65 11.01 10.86 -1.00
C ARG A 65 10.29 12.06 -1.61
N ARG A 66 9.14 12.44 -1.04
CA ARG A 66 8.36 13.59 -1.51
C ARG A 66 8.71 14.87 -0.76
N SER A 67 9.12 14.74 0.50
CA SER A 67 9.50 15.86 1.36
C SER A 67 10.93 16.37 1.11
N GLY A 68 11.78 15.56 0.46
CA GLY A 68 13.12 15.94 0.00
C GLY A 68 13.16 16.23 -1.49
#